data_AF-A0A8C7DKN8-F1
#
_entry.id   AF-A0A8C7DKN8-F1
#
_cell.length_a   1.000
_cell.length_b   1.000
_cell.length_c   1.000
_cell.angle_alpha   90.00
_cell.angle_beta   90.00
_cell.angle_gamma   90.00
#
_symmetry.space_group_name_H-M   'P 1'
#
loop_
_entity.id
_entity.type
_entity.pdbx_description
1 polymer ?
#
loop_
_entity_poly.entity_id
_entity_poly.type
_entity_poly.pdbx_seq_one_letter_code
_entity_poly.pdbx_strand_id
1 'polypeptide(L)'
;LLLLLLGVAVQGGFPRGVAVQGGFPRGVAVLGGFPRGVAVQGGFPRGVAVQGGFPRGVAVQGGFPRGVAVQGGFPRGVAVQGSFPRGVAVQGGLPRGVAVQGGFPSGVAVQGGFPSGVAVQGGLPRGVAVQGGLPRGVAVQGGFPRGVAVQGGLPRGVAVQGGLPILDRPPWLHVEVLLHLLNYGGIMGNVLRVHIGGRSGITFKRSLCCFCGGF
;
A
#
# COMPACT_ATOMS: atom_id res chain seq x y z
N LEU A 1 -33.72 9.60 -12.44
CA LEU A 1 -33.84 9.80 -10.98
C LEU A 1 -32.45 9.66 -10.37
N LEU A 2 -31.88 10.78 -9.95
CA LEU A 2 -30.52 10.96 -9.48
C LEU A 2 -30.38 10.34 -8.08
N LEU A 3 -29.96 9.07 -7.98
CA LEU A 3 -29.84 8.38 -6.69
C LEU A 3 -28.66 8.92 -5.87
N LEU A 4 -28.96 9.92 -5.04
CA LEU A 4 -28.26 10.20 -3.78
C LEU A 4 -28.32 8.93 -2.89
N LEU A 5 -27.46 7.93 -3.14
CA LEU A 5 -27.37 6.76 -2.28
C LEU A 5 -26.67 7.15 -0.95
N LEU A 6 -27.51 7.51 0.02
CA LEU A 6 -27.22 7.43 1.45
C LEU A 6 -26.98 5.97 1.82
N GLY A 7 -25.72 5.54 1.90
CA GLY A 7 -25.32 4.32 2.62
C GLY A 7 -25.77 2.98 2.00
N VAL A 8 -24.87 2.02 1.90
CA VAL A 8 -25.21 0.61 1.64
C VAL A 8 -24.70 -0.22 2.81
N ALA A 9 -25.60 -0.85 3.56
CA ALA A 9 -25.23 -1.74 4.65
C ALA A 9 -25.71 -3.17 4.32
N VAL A 10 -24.78 -4.13 4.34
CA VAL A 10 -25.09 -5.55 4.12
C VAL A 10 -24.55 -6.36 5.29
N GLN A 11 -25.43 -7.13 5.95
CA GLN A 11 -25.08 -7.99 7.06
C GLN A 11 -25.54 -9.42 6.81
N GLY A 12 -24.71 -10.40 7.15
CA GLY A 12 -25.08 -11.82 7.12
C GLY A 12 -23.87 -12.73 7.25
N GLY A 13 -24.07 -14.05 7.34
CA GLY A 13 -22.94 -15.00 7.44
C GLY A 13 -22.02 -14.97 6.21
N PHE A 14 -22.60 -14.84 5.02
CA PHE A 14 -21.90 -14.94 3.73
C PHE A 14 -22.35 -13.88 2.72
N PRO A 15 -22.12 -12.56 2.95
CA PRO A 15 -22.44 -11.54 1.98
C PRO A 15 -21.67 -11.76 0.67
N ARG A 16 -22.35 -11.71 -0.49
CA ARG A 16 -21.74 -11.88 -1.82
C ARG A 16 -22.21 -10.81 -2.79
N GLY A 17 -21.29 -10.32 -3.62
CA GLY A 17 -21.63 -9.53 -4.81
C GLY A 17 -22.21 -8.14 -4.52
N VAL A 18 -21.64 -7.43 -3.55
CA VAL A 18 -22.07 -6.07 -3.23
C VAL A 18 -21.44 -5.10 -4.24
N ALA A 19 -22.25 -4.55 -5.13
CA ALA A 19 -21.82 -3.57 -6.12
C ALA A 19 -22.55 -2.23 -5.89
N VAL A 20 -21.80 -1.13 -5.82
CA VAL A 20 -22.33 0.22 -5.70
C VAL A 20 -21.73 1.10 -6.79
N GLN A 21 -22.58 1.72 -7.60
CA GLN A 21 -22.19 2.61 -8.68
C GLN A 21 -22.91 3.96 -8.55
N GLY A 22 -22.21 5.05 -8.85
CA GLY A 22 -22.82 6.39 -8.91
C GLY A 22 -21.78 7.50 -8.85
N GLY A 23 -22.18 8.77 -9.01
CA GLY A 23 -21.23 9.89 -8.94
C GLY A 23 -20.54 10.03 -7.59
N PHE A 24 -21.28 9.82 -6.49
CA PHE A 24 -20.82 10.04 -5.12
C PHE A 24 -21.25 8.91 -4.16
N PRO A 25 -20.77 7.67 -4.31
CA PRO A 25 -21.10 6.59 -3.38
C PRO A 25 -20.62 6.94 -1.96
N ARG A 26 -21.50 6.84 -0.96
CA ARG A 26 -21.18 7.11 0.45
C ARG A 26 -21.61 5.96 1.34
N GLY A 27 -20.74 5.56 2.27
CA GLY A 27 -21.07 4.70 3.41
C GLY A 27 -21.42 3.26 3.02
N VAL A 28 -20.49 2.55 2.39
CA VAL A 28 -20.65 1.11 2.08
C VAL A 28 -20.08 0.28 3.22
N ALA A 29 -20.91 -0.45 3.94
CA ALA A 29 -20.54 -1.35 5.03
C ALA A 29 -20.98 -2.79 4.72
N VAL A 30 -20.04 -3.73 4.76
CA VAL A 30 -20.33 -5.15 4.58
C VAL A 30 -19.79 -5.95 5.77
N LEU A 31 -20.70 -6.59 6.50
CA LEU A 31 -20.44 -7.30 7.75
C LEU A 31 -20.82 -8.77 7.58
N GLY A 32 -19.89 -9.68 7.88
CA GLY A 32 -20.20 -11.11 7.86
C GLY A 32 -19.04 -12.04 8.13
N GLY A 33 -19.28 -13.33 8.25
CA GLY A 33 -18.20 -14.32 8.38
C GLY A 33 -17.29 -14.35 7.15
N PHE A 34 -17.89 -14.34 5.95
CA PHE A 34 -17.18 -14.49 4.68
C PHE A 34 -17.66 -13.50 3.61
N PRO A 35 -17.42 -12.18 3.75
CA PRO A 35 -17.73 -11.21 2.70
C PRO A 35 -16.95 -11.50 1.42
N ARG A 36 -17.63 -11.57 0.27
CA ARG A 36 -16.99 -11.79 -1.04
C ARG A 36 -17.49 -10.82 -2.10
N GLY A 37 -16.56 -10.18 -2.81
CA GLY A 37 -16.86 -9.34 -3.97
C GLY A 37 -17.61 -8.07 -3.57
N VAL A 38 -16.86 -7.09 -3.05
CA VAL A 38 -17.35 -5.73 -2.79
C VAL A 38 -16.72 -4.80 -3.80
N ALA A 39 -17.53 -4.18 -4.66
CA ALA A 39 -17.10 -3.24 -5.68
C ALA A 39 -17.80 -1.89 -5.50
N VAL A 40 -17.03 -0.81 -5.42
CA VAL A 40 -17.57 0.56 -5.33
C VAL A 40 -16.94 1.40 -6.43
N GLN A 41 -17.76 1.93 -7.33
CA GLN A 41 -17.31 2.74 -8.46
C GLN A 41 -18.02 4.10 -8.46
N GLY A 42 -17.25 5.17 -8.64
CA GLY A 42 -17.82 6.51 -8.74
C GLY A 42 -16.80 7.62 -8.82
N GLY A 43 -17.23 8.87 -9.01
CA GLY A 43 -16.31 10.02 -8.99
C GLY A 43 -15.63 10.19 -7.62
N PHE A 44 -16.42 10.07 -6.55
CA PHE A 44 -15.98 10.33 -5.17
C PHE A 44 -16.47 9.26 -4.18
N PRO A 45 -15.99 8.01 -4.24
CA PRO A 45 -16.32 6.99 -3.26
C PRO A 45 -15.83 7.40 -1.86
N ARG A 46 -16.71 7.35 -0.85
CA ARG A 46 -16.38 7.68 0.54
C ARG A 46 -16.89 6.62 1.51
N GLY A 47 -16.00 6.17 2.40
CA GLY A 47 -16.34 5.30 3.52
C GLY A 47 -16.76 3.91 3.05
N VAL A 48 -15.79 3.06 2.72
CA VAL A 48 -16.00 1.64 2.41
C VAL A 48 -15.41 0.81 3.54
N ALA A 49 -16.23 0.07 4.26
CA ALA A 49 -15.84 -0.80 5.35
C ALA A 49 -16.27 -2.24 5.06
N VAL A 50 -15.33 -3.19 5.12
CA VAL A 50 -15.62 -4.62 5.00
C VAL A 50 -15.03 -5.33 6.21
N GLN A 51 -15.89 -5.96 7.00
CA GLN A 51 -15.51 -6.65 8.23
C GLN A 51 -15.97 -8.10 8.20
N GLY A 52 -15.07 -9.01 8.55
CA GLY A 52 -15.40 -10.43 8.64
C GLY A 52 -14.25 -11.36 8.94
N GLY A 53 -14.50 -12.66 9.08
CA GLY A 53 -13.43 -13.65 9.25
C GLY A 53 -12.51 -13.72 8.02
N PHE A 54 -13.11 -13.75 6.82
CA PHE A 54 -12.40 -13.93 5.55
C PHE A 54 -12.89 -12.99 4.44
N PRO A 55 -12.66 -11.66 4.54
CA PRO A 55 -12.99 -10.74 3.45
C PRO A 55 -12.21 -11.07 2.18
N ARG A 56 -12.90 -11.18 1.04
CA ARG A 56 -12.27 -11.45 -0.27
C ARG A 56 -12.76 -10.51 -1.36
N GLY A 57 -11.84 -9.90 -2.08
CA GLY A 57 -12.14 -9.10 -3.27
C GLY A 57 -12.88 -7.81 -2.93
N VAL A 58 -12.14 -6.80 -2.48
CA VAL A 58 -12.64 -5.45 -2.24
C VAL A 58 -11.99 -4.53 -3.28
N ALA A 59 -12.79 -3.92 -4.14
CA ALA A 59 -12.34 -2.99 -5.17
C ALA A 59 -13.05 -1.64 -5.02
N VAL A 60 -12.28 -0.56 -4.95
CA VAL A 60 -12.81 0.81 -4.94
C VAL A 60 -12.14 1.60 -6.05
N GLN A 61 -12.93 2.11 -6.99
CA GLN A 61 -12.45 2.88 -8.13
C GLN A 61 -13.15 4.23 -8.20
N GLY A 62 -12.36 5.29 -8.44
CA GLY A 62 -12.90 6.63 -8.62
C GLY A 62 -11.86 7.71 -8.76
N GLY A 63 -12.26 8.97 -8.96
CA GLY A 63 -11.32 10.09 -8.96
C GLY A 63 -10.68 10.30 -7.58
N PHE A 64 -11.52 10.27 -6.53
CA PHE A 64 -11.09 10.57 -5.16
C PHE A 64 -11.63 9.55 -4.13
N PRO A 65 -11.16 8.28 -4.15
CA PRO A 65 -11.51 7.31 -3.12
C PRO A 65 -11.03 7.77 -1.74
N ARG A 66 -11.92 7.78 -0.74
CA ARG A 66 -11.58 8.15 0.64
C ARG A 66 -12.11 7.14 1.65
N GLY A 67 -11.23 6.69 2.55
CA GLY A 67 -11.60 5.86 3.70
C GLY A 67 -12.04 4.46 3.26
N VAL A 68 -11.07 3.59 2.98
CA VAL A 68 -11.30 2.17 2.70
C VAL A 68 -10.71 1.38 3.84
N ALA A 69 -11.53 0.62 4.56
CA ALA A 69 -11.13 -0.22 5.68
C ALA A 69 -11.55 -1.67 5.43
N VAL A 70 -10.61 -2.60 5.53
CA VAL A 70 -10.89 -4.04 5.47
C VAL A 70 -10.30 -4.70 6.70
N GLN A 71 -11.14 -5.32 7.51
CA GLN A 71 -10.73 -5.97 8.75
C GLN A 71 -11.18 -7.43 8.77
N GLY A 72 -10.29 -8.32 9.21
CA GLY A 72 -10.63 -9.73 9.37
C GLY A 72 -9.47 -10.64 9.72
N GLY A 73 -9.73 -11.93 9.91
CA GLY A 73 -8.63 -12.91 10.10
C GLY A 73 -7.74 -12.99 8.86
N PHE A 74 -8.34 -13.04 7.67
CA PHE A 74 -7.63 -13.30 6.40
C PHE A 74 -8.13 -12.41 5.25
N PRO A 75 -7.91 -11.08 5.29
CA PRO A 75 -8.24 -10.20 4.17
C PRO A 75 -7.46 -10.59 2.90
N ARG A 76 -8.16 -10.75 1.76
CA ARG A 76 -7.52 -11.06 0.48
C ARG A 76 -8.03 -10.17 -0.66
N GLY A 77 -7.11 -9.59 -1.41
CA GLY A 77 -7.40 -8.84 -2.63
C GLY A 77 -8.14 -7.54 -2.33
N VAL A 78 -7.40 -6.53 -1.91
CA VAL A 78 -7.89 -5.16 -1.71
C VAL A 78 -7.25 -4.27 -2.76
N ALA A 79 -8.05 -3.67 -3.62
CA ALA A 79 -7.60 -2.78 -4.68
C ALA A 79 -8.29 -1.42 -4.54
N VAL A 80 -7.50 -0.34 -4.49
CA VAL A 80 -8.02 1.04 -4.52
C VAL A 80 -7.33 1.79 -5.65
N GLN A 81 -8.12 2.27 -6.61
CA GLN A 81 -7.61 3.01 -7.76
C GLN A 81 -8.28 4.37 -7.87
N GLY A 82 -7.47 5.40 -8.11
CA GLY A 82 -7.98 6.73 -8.37
C GLY A 82 -6.91 7.80 -8.50
N SER A 83 -7.28 9.02 -8.85
CA SER A 83 -6.31 10.12 -8.93
C SER A 83 -5.72 10.45 -7.55
N PHE A 84 -6.54 10.44 -6.50
CA PHE A 84 -6.14 10.76 -5.12
C PHE A 84 -6.71 9.78 -4.08
N PRO A 85 -6.23 8.53 -4.03
CA PRO A 85 -6.63 7.58 -2.99
C PRO A 85 -6.19 8.06 -1.60
N ARG A 86 -7.10 8.14 -0.64
CA ARG A 86 -6.79 8.55 0.74
C ARG A 86 -7.33 7.59 1.78
N GLY A 87 -6.48 7.20 2.73
CA GLY A 87 -6.87 6.42 3.90
C GLY A 87 -7.31 5.01 3.52
N VAL A 88 -6.34 4.14 3.25
CA VAL A 88 -6.56 2.71 2.99
C VAL A 88 -5.97 1.94 4.17
N ALA A 89 -6.82 1.22 4.90
CA ALA A 89 -6.42 0.40 6.05
C ALA A 89 -6.83 -1.05 5.82
N VAL A 90 -5.89 -1.98 5.95
CA VAL A 90 -6.15 -3.42 5.92
C VAL A 90 -5.56 -4.05 7.17
N GLN A 91 -6.41 -4.65 8.01
CA GLN A 91 -5.99 -5.25 9.27
C GLN A 91 -6.43 -6.72 9.33
N GLY A 92 -5.52 -7.59 9.78
CA GLY A 92 -5.84 -8.99 10.00
C GLY A 92 -4.68 -9.89 10.34
N GLY A 93 -4.92 -11.17 10.58
CA GLY A 93 -3.85 -12.14 10.82
C GLY A 93 -2.94 -12.31 9.59
N LEU A 94 -3.54 -12.51 8.42
CA LEU A 94 -2.83 -12.72 7.14
C LEU A 94 -3.38 -11.83 6.00
N PRO A 95 -3.11 -10.51 5.99
CA PRO A 95 -3.46 -9.65 4.87
C PRO A 95 -2.71 -10.07 3.60
N ARG A 96 -3.42 -10.31 2.48
CA ARG A 96 -2.79 -10.67 1.20
C ARG A 96 -3.30 -9.83 0.04
N GLY A 97 -2.37 -9.33 -0.77
CA GLY A 97 -2.70 -8.64 -2.02
C GLY A 97 -3.41 -7.31 -1.77
N VAL A 98 -2.65 -6.29 -1.37
CA VAL A 98 -3.14 -4.92 -1.20
C VAL A 98 -2.49 -4.05 -2.27
N ALA A 99 -3.30 -3.46 -3.14
CA ALA A 99 -2.84 -2.58 -4.20
C ALA A 99 -3.52 -1.21 -4.10
N VAL A 100 -2.72 -0.15 -4.04
CA VAL A 100 -3.22 1.23 -4.10
C VAL A 100 -2.52 1.93 -5.26
N GLN A 101 -3.29 2.38 -6.24
CA GLN A 101 -2.76 3.06 -7.42
C GLN A 101 -3.40 4.43 -7.60
N GLY A 102 -2.58 5.44 -7.89
CA GLY A 102 -3.08 6.77 -8.19
C GLY A 102 -2.02 7.81 -8.47
N GLY A 103 -2.40 9.05 -8.73
CA GLY A 103 -1.42 10.14 -8.83
C GLY A 103 -0.78 10.44 -7.47
N PHE A 104 -1.58 10.50 -6.42
CA PHE A 104 -1.16 10.92 -5.07
C PHE A 104 -1.77 10.02 -3.99
N PRO A 105 -1.37 8.74 -3.90
CA PRO A 105 -1.84 7.86 -2.85
C PRO A 105 -1.33 8.32 -1.49
N SER A 106 -2.22 8.44 -0.50
CA SER A 106 -1.86 8.91 0.84
C SER A 106 -2.51 8.08 1.95
N GLY A 107 -1.73 7.76 2.99
CA GLY A 107 -2.23 7.08 4.19
C GLY A 107 -2.64 5.64 3.91
N VAL A 108 -1.67 4.80 3.53
CA VAL A 108 -1.87 3.36 3.34
C VAL A 108 -1.28 2.62 4.54
N ALA A 109 -2.10 1.85 5.24
CA ALA A 109 -1.70 1.05 6.39
C ALA A 109 -2.11 -0.41 6.21
N VAL A 110 -1.16 -1.33 6.35
CA VAL A 110 -1.43 -2.76 6.36
C VAL A 110 -0.84 -3.35 7.64
N GLN A 111 -1.68 -3.92 8.49
CA GLN A 111 -1.27 -4.47 9.78
C GLN A 111 -1.69 -5.93 9.90
N GLY A 112 -0.78 -6.78 10.36
CA GLY A 112 -1.11 -8.18 10.62
C GLY A 112 0.05 -9.05 11.07
N GLY A 113 -0.19 -10.33 11.33
CA GLY A 113 0.89 -11.26 11.63
C GLY A 113 1.85 -11.44 10.45
N PHE A 114 1.29 -11.66 9.25
CA PHE A 114 2.08 -11.95 8.04
C PHE A 114 1.49 -11.24 6.82
N PRO A 115 1.62 -9.91 6.72
CA PRO A 115 1.17 -9.17 5.55
C PRO A 115 2.01 -9.55 4.31
N SER A 116 1.36 -9.82 3.18
CA SER A 116 2.05 -10.20 1.94
C SER A 116 1.49 -9.52 0.69
N GLY A 117 2.37 -9.05 -0.20
CA GLY A 117 1.99 -8.50 -1.50
C GLY A 117 1.30 -7.15 -1.35
N VAL A 118 2.02 -6.16 -0.82
CA VAL A 118 1.55 -4.78 -0.69
C VAL A 118 2.21 -3.95 -1.78
N ALA A 119 1.42 -3.31 -2.63
CA ALA A 119 1.91 -2.44 -3.70
C ALA A 119 1.23 -1.07 -3.61
N VAL A 120 2.02 0.00 -3.57
CA VAL A 120 1.54 1.38 -3.68
C VAL A 120 2.26 2.05 -4.84
N GLN A 121 1.50 2.48 -5.85
CA GLN A 121 2.06 3.10 -7.06
C GLN A 121 1.43 4.47 -7.27
N GLY A 122 2.27 5.47 -7.53
CA GLY A 122 1.80 6.80 -7.92
C GLY A 122 2.88 7.83 -8.07
N GLY A 123 2.53 9.04 -8.53
CA GLY A 123 3.50 10.13 -8.66
C GLY A 123 4.12 10.53 -7.32
N LEU A 124 3.30 10.73 -6.28
CA LEU A 124 3.75 11.12 -4.93
C LEU A 124 3.12 10.27 -3.83
N PRO A 125 3.57 9.02 -3.60
CA PRO A 125 3.09 8.20 -2.50
C PRO A 125 3.48 8.82 -1.14
N ARG A 126 2.52 8.95 -0.21
CA ARG A 126 2.76 9.51 1.13
C ARG A 126 2.18 8.63 2.24
N GLY A 127 2.98 8.34 3.28
CA GLY A 127 2.51 7.66 4.48
C GLY A 127 2.06 6.23 4.18
N VAL A 128 3.02 5.36 3.85
CA VAL A 128 2.80 3.93 3.64
C VAL A 128 3.40 3.19 4.83
N ALA A 129 2.59 2.48 5.60
CA ALA A 129 3.01 1.68 6.73
C ALA A 129 2.59 0.22 6.55
N VAL A 130 3.54 -0.71 6.67
CA VAL A 130 3.27 -2.14 6.74
C VAL A 130 3.86 -2.68 8.03
N GLN A 131 3.02 -3.22 8.92
CA GLN A 131 3.47 -3.74 10.21
C GLN A 131 3.04 -5.20 10.37
N GLY A 132 3.97 -6.03 10.83
CA GLY A 132 3.68 -7.41 11.17
C GLY A 132 4.87 -8.24 11.58
N GLY A 133 4.66 -9.49 12.00
CA GLY A 133 5.75 -10.40 12.33
C GLY A 133 6.68 -10.66 11.13
N LEU A 134 6.11 -11.03 9.97
CA LEU A 134 6.85 -11.37 8.74
C LEU A 134 6.26 -10.68 7.49
N PRO A 135 6.49 -9.38 7.28
CA PRO A 135 6.04 -8.71 6.07
C PRO A 135 6.80 -9.22 4.83
N ARG A 136 6.07 -9.55 3.75
CA ARG A 136 6.65 -10.07 2.49
C ARG A 136 6.16 -9.31 1.25
N GLY A 137 7.05 -8.92 0.36
CA GLY A 137 6.69 -8.34 -0.94
C GLY A 137 5.96 -7.00 -0.78
N VAL A 138 6.67 -5.99 -0.27
CA VAL A 138 6.19 -4.62 -0.17
C VAL A 138 6.88 -3.77 -1.23
N ALA A 139 6.11 -3.15 -2.12
CA ALA A 139 6.61 -2.27 -3.16
C ALA A 139 5.94 -0.90 -3.07
N VAL A 140 6.72 0.17 -3.04
CA VAL A 140 6.24 1.54 -3.19
C VAL A 140 6.96 2.18 -4.35
N GLN A 141 6.25 2.59 -5.39
CA GLN A 141 6.83 3.17 -6.59
C GLN A 141 6.24 4.55 -6.85
N GLY A 142 7.11 5.51 -7.14
CA GLY A 142 6.68 6.83 -7.56
C GLY A 142 7.81 7.79 -7.92
N GLY A 143 7.47 9.03 -8.24
CA GLY A 143 8.44 10.09 -8.40
C GLY A 143 9.09 10.42 -7.04
N PHE A 144 8.27 10.72 -6.03
CA PHE A 144 8.76 11.06 -4.69
C PHE A 144 7.96 10.36 -3.58
N PRO A 145 8.31 9.11 -3.25
CA PRO A 145 7.75 8.44 -2.08
C PRO A 145 8.21 9.13 -0.78
N ARG A 146 7.29 9.39 0.15
CA ARG A 146 7.58 9.95 1.49
C ARG A 146 6.89 9.16 2.60
N GLY A 147 7.59 8.94 3.71
CA GLY A 147 7.03 8.27 4.89
C GLY A 147 6.64 6.82 4.62
N VAL A 148 7.57 6.02 4.09
CA VAL A 148 7.40 4.57 3.92
C VAL A 148 8.06 3.86 5.10
N ALA A 149 7.30 3.06 5.83
CA ALA A 149 7.76 2.27 6.95
C ALA A 149 7.30 0.81 6.79
N VAL A 150 8.23 -0.13 6.92
CA VAL A 150 7.92 -1.56 7.02
C VAL A 150 8.55 -2.08 8.29
N GLN A 151 7.73 -2.53 9.25
CA GLN A 151 8.18 -3.00 10.55
C GLN A 151 7.79 -4.46 10.76
N GLY A 152 8.74 -5.25 11.28
CA GLY A 152 8.52 -6.64 11.62
C GLY A 152 9.78 -7.37 12.04
N GLY A 153 9.59 -8.59 12.56
CA GLY A 153 10.70 -9.44 13.01
C GLY A 153 11.61 -9.87 11.85
N LEU A 154 11.06 -10.08 10.64
CA LEU A 154 11.82 -10.45 9.44
C LEU A 154 11.11 -9.97 8.14
N PRO A 155 11.30 -8.71 7.73
CA PRO A 155 10.84 -8.21 6.44
C PRO A 155 11.58 -8.87 5.27
N ARG A 156 10.85 -9.28 4.22
CA ARG A 156 11.44 -9.81 2.96
C ARG A 156 10.84 -9.13 1.73
N GLY A 157 11.69 -8.73 0.78
CA GLY A 157 11.26 -8.14 -0.49
C GLY A 157 10.57 -6.79 -0.29
N VAL A 158 11.27 -5.83 0.32
CA VAL A 158 10.82 -4.44 0.42
C VAL A 158 11.54 -3.63 -0.66
N ALA A 159 10.79 -2.94 -1.51
CA ALA A 159 11.32 -2.07 -2.56
C ALA A 159 10.64 -0.70 -2.50
N VAL A 160 11.42 0.37 -2.51
CA VAL A 160 10.91 1.74 -2.63
C VAL A 160 11.65 2.42 -3.78
N GLN A 161 10.95 2.75 -4.86
CA GLN A 161 11.52 3.37 -6.05
C GLN A 161 11.03 4.81 -6.19
N GLY A 162 11.98 5.73 -6.34
CA GLY A 162 11.80 7.16 -6.60
C GLY A 162 12.33 7.55 -7.98
N GLY A 163 11.68 8.52 -8.65
CA GLY A 163 12.16 9.15 -9.89
C GLY A 163 12.35 10.65 -9.68
N LEU A 164 13.59 11.15 -9.81
CA LEU A 164 13.86 12.59 -9.85
C LEU A 164 13.27 13.19 -11.14
N PRO A 165 12.66 14.39 -11.11
CA PRO A 165 12.29 15.13 -12.30
C PRO A 165 13.55 15.50 -13.07
N ILE A 166 13.44 15.42 -14.39
CA ILE A 166 14.47 15.67 -15.38
C ILE A 166 14.84 17.16 -15.33
N LEU A 167 15.84 17.52 -14.52
CA LEU A 167 16.75 18.60 -14.87
C LEU A 167 18.15 18.00 -14.78
N ASP A 168 18.79 17.88 -15.94
CA ASP A 168 20.20 17.54 -16.15
C ASP A 168 20.67 16.19 -15.59
N ARG A 169 20.10 15.09 -16.11
CA ARG A 169 20.81 13.79 -16.04
C ARG A 169 21.71 13.63 -17.27
N PRO A 170 23.04 13.52 -17.11
CA PRO A 170 23.86 12.94 -18.14
C PRO A 170 23.39 11.49 -18.40
N PRO A 171 23.38 11.00 -19.65
CA PRO A 171 22.82 9.70 -20.04
C PRO A 171 23.49 8.47 -19.41
N TRP A 172 24.51 8.67 -18.57
CA TRP A 172 25.24 7.63 -17.87
C TRP A 172 24.80 7.42 -16.42
N LEU A 173 24.04 8.31 -15.77
CA LEU A 173 23.78 8.23 -14.33
C LEU A 173 22.49 7.46 -13.99
N HIS A 174 22.62 6.21 -13.50
CA HIS A 174 21.54 5.46 -12.87
C HIS A 174 21.69 5.50 -11.34
N VAL A 175 20.60 5.84 -10.63
CA VAL A 175 20.54 5.85 -9.15
C VAL A 175 19.51 4.81 -8.71
N GLU A 176 19.98 3.68 -8.20
CA GLU A 176 19.15 2.69 -7.53
C GLU A 176 19.31 2.85 -6.01
N VAL A 177 18.19 3.17 -5.33
CA VAL A 177 18.13 3.17 -3.87
C VAL A 177 17.55 1.83 -3.42
N LEU A 178 18.42 0.95 -2.93
CA LEU A 178 18.05 -0.37 -2.45
C LEU A 178 18.24 -0.39 -0.93
N LEU A 179 17.13 -0.33 -0.18
CA LEU A 179 17.19 -0.45 1.28
C LEU A 179 17.18 -1.94 1.64
N HIS A 180 18.35 -2.48 2.02
CA HIS A 180 18.46 -3.82 2.56
C HIS A 180 18.52 -3.77 4.09
N LEU A 181 17.51 -4.33 4.76
CA LEU A 181 17.59 -4.65 6.18
C LEU A 181 18.27 -6.02 6.30
N LEU A 182 19.57 -6.04 6.63
CA LEU A 182 20.31 -7.27 6.91
C LEU A 182 20.34 -7.49 8.42
N ASN A 183 19.75 -8.60 8.88
CA ASN A 183 19.89 -9.07 10.25
C ASN A 183 21.09 -10.03 10.31
N TYR A 184 22.21 -9.57 10.85
CA TYR A 184 23.28 -10.45 11.32
C TYR A 184 23.24 -10.47 12.85
N GLY A 185 22.79 -11.59 13.42
CA GLY A 185 23.05 -11.93 14.82
C GLY A 185 22.63 -10.89 15.87
N GLY A 186 21.47 -10.25 15.72
CA GLY A 186 20.89 -9.43 16.79
C GLY A 186 21.25 -7.93 16.78
N ILE A 187 21.95 -7.45 15.75
CA ILE A 187 22.20 -6.01 15.56
C ILE A 187 21.25 -5.49 14.46
N MET A 188 20.31 -4.62 14.83
CA MET A 188 19.44 -3.92 13.89
C MET A 188 20.22 -2.80 13.19
N GLY A 189 20.72 -3.06 11.98
CA GLY A 189 21.37 -2.06 11.14
C GLY A 189 20.54 -1.70 9.91
N ASN A 190 20.25 -0.41 9.72
CA ASN A 190 19.72 0.10 8.46
C ASN A 190 20.88 0.24 7.46
N VAL A 191 20.95 -0.61 6.43
CA VAL A 191 21.92 -0.45 5.35
C VAL A 191 21.26 0.25 4.17
N LEU A 192 21.53 1.54 4.02
CA LEU A 192 21.23 2.29 2.80
C LEU A 192 22.31 1.97 1.75
N ARG A 193 21.98 1.13 0.76
CA ARG A 193 22.83 1.02 -0.44
C ARG A 193 22.32 1.97 -1.51
N VAL A 194 23.09 3.01 -1.75
CA VAL A 194 22.93 3.90 -2.90
C VAL A 194 23.88 3.40 -3.99
N HIS A 195 23.33 2.85 -5.06
CA HIS A 195 24.11 2.53 -6.25
C HIS A 195 24.13 3.75 -7.18
N ILE A 196 25.31 4.35 -7.36
CA ILE A 196 25.56 5.41 -8.35
C ILE A 196 26.47 4.79 -9.43
N GLY A 197 25.91 4.45 -10.58
CA GLY A 197 26.64 3.86 -11.70
C GLY A 197 26.71 4.80 -12.91
N GLY A 198 27.90 4.91 -13.52
CA GLY A 198 28.17 5.51 -14.83
C GLY A 198 28.57 4.43 -15.85
N ARG A 199 28.27 4.61 -17.14
CA ARG A 199 28.49 3.62 -18.23
C ARG A 199 29.97 3.32 -18.57
N SER A 200 30.92 3.81 -17.79
CA SER A 200 32.35 3.63 -18.00
C SER A 200 33.03 3.16 -16.72
N GLY A 201 32.93 1.87 -16.38
CA GLY A 201 33.85 1.12 -15.50
C GLY A 201 34.16 1.64 -14.08
N ILE A 202 33.69 2.82 -13.68
CA ILE A 202 33.99 3.46 -12.41
C ILE A 202 32.75 3.30 -11.54
N THR A 203 32.73 2.20 -10.81
CA THR A 203 31.76 2.02 -9.73
C THR A 203 32.24 2.88 -8.58
N PHE A 204 31.65 4.05 -8.35
CA PHE A 204 31.83 4.73 -7.06
C PHE A 204 31.06 3.95 -6.00
N LYS A 205 31.68 2.89 -5.48
CA LYS A 205 31.27 2.24 -4.23
C LYS A 205 31.58 3.19 -3.09
N ARG A 206 30.69 4.14 -2.84
CA ARG A 206 30.65 4.84 -1.55
C ARG A 206 29.56 4.18 -0.71
N SER A 207 29.95 3.14 0.03
CA SER A 207 29.15 2.66 1.16
C SER A 207 29.21 3.74 2.24
N LEU A 208 28.20 4.61 2.30
CA LEU A 208 27.94 5.35 3.53
C LEU A 208 27.21 4.40 4.49
N CYS A 209 27.97 3.74 5.36
CA CYS A 209 27.42 3.15 6.57
C CYS A 209 27.07 4.29 7.54
N CYS A 210 25.88 4.86 7.41
CA CYS A 210 25.32 5.66 8.49
C CYS A 210 24.73 4.71 9.53
N PHE A 211 25.53 4.38 10.56
CA PHE A 211 24.99 3.87 11.82
C PHE A 211 24.20 5.03 12.46
N CYS A 212 22.89 5.13 12.19
CA CYS A 212 22.01 5.89 13.08
C CYS A 212 21.79 5.03 14.33
N GLY A 213 22.79 5.02 15.20
CA GLY A 213 22.60 4.66 16.60
C GLY A 213 21.76 5.76 17.25
N GLY A 214 20.60 5.39 17.77
CA GLY A 214 19.76 6.25 18.58
C GLY A 214 19.15 5.37 19.66
N PHE A 215 19.65 5.57 20.88
CA PHE A 215 19.26 5.05 22.20
C PHE A 215 17.81 4.60 22.35
#